data_AF-A0A958AFU2-F1
#
_entry.id   AF-A0A958AFU2-F1
#
_cell.length_a   1.000
_cell.length_b   1.000
_cell.length_c   1.000
_cell.angle_alpha   90.00
_cell.angle_beta   90.00
_cell.angle_gamma   90.00
#
_symmetry.space_group_name_H-M   'P 1'
#
loop_
_entity.id
_entity.type
_entity.pdbx_description
1 polymer ?
#
loop_
_entity_poly.entity_id
_entity_poly.type
_entity_poly.pdbx_seq_one_letter_code
_entity_poly.pdbx_strand_id
1 'polypeptide(L)'
;MNAFGKSLPDSLTITHIATTPYRLPMVGALQWGKHSVLSEARHVLVSVHLSDGSSGMAEAPPRPTIYGETVESITAIIARELAPRLCGQPVAQAFRKLQEIKNNQTAKGALDMAVHSALAQHFGQSLRTYLGTTMDRIRVSYILGIGERESVLAEAQRVFEQGVRVLKVKVGRDWQSDLALIDELRSLFGEQMWLYADANETLSPEEATTILRHAREHGLRYCEEPLPVELIRERAAL
;
A
#
# COMPACT_ATOMS: atom_id res chain seq x y z
N MET A 1 13.41 -11.74 22.30
CA MET A 1 13.80 -11.58 20.88
C MET A 1 12.64 -10.93 20.12
N ASN A 2 12.92 -10.10 19.12
CA ASN A 2 11.89 -9.53 18.22
C ASN A 2 11.49 -10.54 17.13
N ALA A 3 10.59 -10.13 16.22
CA ALA A 3 10.14 -10.96 15.09
C ALA A 3 11.25 -11.41 14.13
N PHE A 4 12.45 -10.83 14.23
CA PHE A 4 13.63 -11.11 13.40
C PHE A 4 14.77 -11.79 14.18
N GLY A 5 14.46 -12.38 15.35
CA GLY A 5 15.43 -13.15 16.14
C GLY A 5 16.48 -12.32 16.87
N LYS A 6 16.36 -10.98 16.89
CA LYS A 6 17.30 -10.09 17.59
C LYS A 6 16.90 -9.92 19.05
N SER A 7 17.86 -9.98 19.97
CA SER A 7 17.61 -9.67 21.39
C SER A 7 17.41 -8.16 21.55
N LEU A 8 16.36 -7.75 22.24
CA LEU A 8 16.08 -6.35 22.56
C LEU A 8 16.30 -6.16 24.06
N PRO A 9 17.16 -5.22 24.49
CA PRO A 9 17.36 -4.98 25.91
C PRO A 9 16.13 -4.30 26.51
N ASP A 10 15.71 -4.72 27.70
CA ASP A 10 14.55 -4.14 28.40
C ASP A 10 14.77 -2.67 28.79
N SER A 11 16.03 -2.22 28.83
CA SER A 11 16.41 -0.83 29.09
C SER A 11 16.19 0.10 27.88
N LEU A 12 16.01 -0.45 26.67
CA LEU A 12 15.71 0.34 25.48
C LEU A 12 14.22 0.68 25.46
N THR A 13 13.90 1.94 25.68
CA THR A 13 12.52 2.42 25.81
C THR A 13 12.18 3.42 24.72
N ILE A 14 10.88 3.56 24.42
CA ILE A 14 10.38 4.63 23.56
C ILE A 14 10.29 5.91 24.39
N THR A 15 10.95 6.98 23.97
CA THR A 15 10.97 8.26 24.70
C THR A 15 9.97 9.26 24.14
N HIS A 16 9.77 9.25 22.81
CA HIS A 16 8.91 10.22 22.15
C HIS A 16 8.28 9.62 20.89
N ILE A 17 7.03 10.00 20.65
CA ILE A 17 6.29 9.70 19.42
C ILE A 17 5.65 11.01 18.96
N ALA A 18 5.84 11.36 17.69
CA ALA A 18 5.21 12.54 17.10
C ALA A 18 4.56 12.23 15.76
N THR A 19 3.61 13.08 15.38
CA THR A 19 2.95 13.06 14.08
C THR A 19 3.14 14.41 13.40
N THR A 20 3.41 14.39 12.10
CA THR A 20 3.53 15.60 11.28
C THR A 20 2.69 15.40 10.02
N PRO A 21 1.47 15.95 9.97
CA PRO A 21 0.69 16.01 8.74
C PRO A 21 1.43 16.78 7.66
N TYR A 22 1.38 16.29 6.42
CA TYR A 22 1.95 17.00 5.28
C TYR A 22 1.10 16.83 4.03
N ARG A 23 1.45 17.61 3.02
CA ARG A 23 0.82 17.60 1.69
C ARG A 23 1.90 17.58 0.63
N LEU A 24 1.80 16.63 -0.30
CA LEU A 24 2.63 16.57 -1.50
C LEU A 24 1.72 16.60 -2.75
N PRO A 25 1.85 17.60 -3.64
CA PRO A 25 1.11 17.60 -4.89
C PRO A 25 1.57 16.46 -5.79
N MET A 26 0.63 15.81 -6.49
CA MET A 26 0.97 14.81 -7.50
C MET A 26 1.23 15.46 -8.85
N VAL A 27 2.09 14.84 -9.67
CA VAL A 27 2.37 15.30 -11.05
C VAL A 27 1.11 15.21 -11.94
N GLY A 28 0.20 14.28 -11.64
CA GLY A 28 -1.10 14.15 -12.26
C GLY A 28 -2.10 13.48 -11.32
N ALA A 29 -3.40 13.68 -11.57
CA ALA A 29 -4.45 13.08 -10.76
C ALA A 29 -4.59 11.59 -11.07
N LEU A 30 -4.43 10.73 -10.06
CA LEU A 30 -4.70 9.30 -10.18
C LEU A 30 -6.20 9.05 -9.98
N GLN A 31 -6.84 8.34 -10.91
CA GLN A 31 -8.25 7.94 -10.82
C GLN A 31 -8.39 6.42 -10.75
N TRP A 32 -9.29 5.93 -9.89
CA TRP A 32 -9.62 4.51 -9.78
C TRP A 32 -11.05 4.28 -9.30
N GLY A 33 -11.57 3.07 -9.50
CA GLY A 33 -12.96 2.73 -9.21
C GLY A 33 -13.94 3.69 -9.87
N LYS A 34 -15.12 3.85 -9.23
CA LYS A 34 -16.21 4.66 -9.78
C LYS A 34 -16.04 6.17 -9.55
N HIS A 35 -15.54 6.58 -8.39
CA HIS A 35 -15.54 7.99 -7.97
C HIS A 35 -14.24 8.48 -7.32
N SER A 36 -13.17 7.69 -7.30
CA SER A 36 -11.95 8.05 -6.56
C SER A 36 -10.99 8.84 -7.42
N VAL A 37 -10.50 9.95 -6.89
CA VAL A 37 -9.47 10.81 -7.49
C VAL A 37 -8.47 11.22 -6.40
N LEU A 38 -7.18 11.12 -6.70
CA LEU A 38 -6.09 11.60 -5.84
C LEU A 38 -5.20 12.55 -6.63
N SER A 39 -5.26 13.84 -6.30
CA SER A 39 -4.41 14.90 -6.88
C SER A 39 -3.26 15.32 -5.96
N GLU A 40 -3.30 14.90 -4.71
CA GLU A 40 -2.30 15.22 -3.69
C GLU A 40 -2.28 14.15 -2.60
N ALA A 41 -1.08 13.82 -2.12
CA ALA A 41 -0.90 12.97 -0.96
C ALA A 41 -0.99 13.83 0.31
N ARG A 42 -2.09 13.67 1.07
CA ARG A 42 -2.27 14.27 2.40
C ARG A 42 -2.07 13.20 3.45
N HIS A 43 -0.83 12.99 3.86
CA HIS A 43 -0.46 11.87 4.73
C HIS A 43 0.06 12.40 6.08
N VAL A 44 0.30 11.48 7.02
CA VAL A 44 0.89 11.79 8.32
C VAL A 44 2.23 11.10 8.44
N LEU A 45 3.29 11.86 8.69
CA LEU A 45 4.60 11.32 9.04
C LEU A 45 4.62 11.00 10.53
N VAL A 46 4.93 9.76 10.88
CA VAL A 46 5.02 9.28 12.26
C VAL A 46 6.49 9.09 12.60
N SER A 47 6.96 9.72 13.69
CA SER A 47 8.33 9.57 14.18
C SER A 47 8.36 8.95 15.57
N VAL A 48 9.38 8.13 15.82
CA VAL A 48 9.64 7.45 17.09
C VAL A 48 11.08 7.72 17.50
N HIS A 49 11.30 8.03 18.78
CA HIS A 49 12.62 8.16 19.39
C HIS A 49 12.79 7.15 20.52
N LEU A 50 14.00 6.60 20.64
CA LEU A 50 14.38 5.64 21.67
C LEU A 50 15.31 6.29 22.71
N SER A 51 15.50 5.61 23.84
CA SER A 51 16.30 6.09 24.97
C SER A 51 17.80 6.18 24.70
N ASP A 52 18.31 5.49 23.68
CA ASP A 52 19.70 5.52 23.25
C ASP A 52 19.98 6.60 22.19
N GLY A 53 18.98 7.39 21.82
CA GLY A 53 19.06 8.42 20.78
C GLY A 53 18.72 7.93 19.37
N SER A 54 18.48 6.63 19.17
CA SER A 54 18.00 6.10 17.90
C SER A 54 16.60 6.60 17.58
N SER A 55 16.29 6.78 16.30
CA SER A 55 15.00 7.26 15.82
C SER A 55 14.59 6.61 14.50
N GLY A 56 13.29 6.64 14.24
CA GLY A 56 12.71 6.03 13.04
C GLY A 56 11.45 6.74 12.62
N MET A 57 11.14 6.63 11.34
CA MET A 57 10.02 7.34 10.74
C MET A 57 9.27 6.44 9.76
N ALA A 58 7.97 6.66 9.64
CA ALA A 58 7.14 6.01 8.63
C ALA A 58 5.96 6.91 8.23
N GLU A 59 5.44 6.67 7.03
CA GLU A 59 4.29 7.36 6.49
C GLU A 59 2.99 6.61 6.82
N ALA A 60 1.98 7.34 7.29
CA ALA A 60 0.62 6.86 7.48
C ALA A 60 -0.29 7.50 6.41
N PRO A 61 -0.61 6.79 5.32
CA PRO A 61 -1.49 7.29 4.28
C PRO A 61 -2.97 7.11 4.67
N PRO A 62 -3.78 8.16 4.87
CA PRO A 62 -5.22 7.99 5.10
C PRO A 62 -5.95 7.55 3.82
N ARG A 63 -6.93 6.65 3.98
CA ARG A 63 -7.89 6.26 2.94
C ARG A 63 -9.27 6.07 3.60
N PRO A 64 -10.05 7.16 3.77
CA PRO A 64 -11.35 7.09 4.45
C PRO A 64 -12.34 6.15 3.76
N THR A 65 -12.24 6.00 2.44
CA THR A 65 -13.12 5.12 1.64
C THR A 65 -12.70 3.64 1.64
N ILE A 66 -11.53 3.30 2.19
CA ILE A 66 -11.01 1.92 2.22
C ILE A 66 -10.94 1.41 3.66
N TYR A 67 -10.33 2.17 4.57
CA TYR A 67 -10.13 1.78 5.96
C TYR A 67 -10.56 2.85 6.98
N GLY A 68 -11.33 3.85 6.54
CA GLY A 68 -12.01 4.80 7.42
C GLY A 68 -11.13 5.86 8.10
N GLU A 69 -9.80 5.73 8.06
CA GLU A 69 -8.88 6.64 8.72
C GLU A 69 -8.65 7.93 7.92
N THR A 70 -8.66 9.06 8.63
CA THR A 70 -8.34 10.42 8.13
C THR A 70 -7.02 10.91 8.74
N VAL A 71 -6.50 12.03 8.24
CA VAL A 71 -5.32 12.71 8.84
C VAL A 71 -5.57 13.01 10.32
N GLU A 72 -6.76 13.50 10.65
CA GLU A 72 -7.18 13.88 11.99
C GLU A 72 -7.34 12.66 12.89
N SER A 73 -7.97 11.58 12.40
CA SER A 73 -8.15 10.37 13.21
C SER A 73 -6.82 9.70 13.52
N ILE A 74 -5.90 9.63 12.55
CA ILE A 74 -4.54 9.08 12.72
C ILE A 74 -3.77 9.92 13.75
N THR A 75 -3.79 11.24 13.58
CA THR A 75 -3.09 12.16 14.50
C THR A 75 -3.64 12.04 15.92
N ALA A 76 -4.97 12.00 16.07
CA ALA A 76 -5.63 11.92 17.36
C ALA A 76 -5.39 10.58 18.06
N ILE A 77 -5.52 9.44 17.36
CA ILE A 77 -5.32 8.12 17.98
C ILE A 77 -3.87 7.92 18.41
N ILE A 78 -2.90 8.45 17.64
CA ILE A 78 -1.49 8.41 18.02
C ILE A 78 -1.25 9.26 19.26
N ALA A 79 -1.68 10.51 19.25
CA ALA A 79 -1.41 11.44 20.35
C ALA A 79 -2.12 11.07 21.66
N ARG A 80 -3.38 10.60 21.59
CA ARG A 80 -4.25 10.42 22.76
C ARG A 80 -4.24 9.00 23.31
N GLU A 81 -4.02 7.99 22.46
CA GLU A 81 -4.11 6.60 22.89
C GLU A 81 -2.78 5.85 22.77
N LEU A 82 -2.14 5.88 21.59
CA LEU A 82 -0.98 5.03 21.34
C LEU A 82 0.28 5.57 22.02
N ALA A 83 0.59 6.87 21.88
CA ALA A 83 1.77 7.47 22.48
C ALA A 83 1.78 7.37 24.02
N PRO A 84 0.69 7.68 24.75
CA PRO A 84 0.66 7.51 26.20
C PRO A 84 0.87 6.07 26.68
N ARG A 85 0.51 5.07 25.86
CA ARG A 85 0.70 3.64 26.19
C ARG A 85 2.10 3.12 25.87
N LEU A 86 2.83 3.80 24.97
CA LEU A 86 4.11 3.34 24.43
C LEU A 86 5.29 4.11 25.02
N CYS A 87 5.17 5.42 25.22
CA CYS A 87 6.25 6.22 25.79
C CYS A 87 6.59 5.77 27.23
N GLY A 88 7.88 5.70 27.53
CA GLY A 88 8.43 5.16 28.78
C GLY A 88 8.44 3.63 28.85
N GLN A 89 7.86 2.91 27.89
CA GLN A 89 7.83 1.45 27.89
C GLN A 89 9.03 0.85 27.13
N PRO A 90 9.49 -0.36 27.50
CA PRO A 90 10.46 -1.09 26.73
C PRO A 90 9.96 -1.33 25.30
N VAL A 91 10.83 -1.12 24.30
CA VAL A 91 10.49 -1.27 22.88
C VAL A 91 9.98 -2.68 22.57
N ALA A 92 10.48 -3.70 23.28
CA ALA A 92 10.03 -5.09 23.14
C ALA A 92 8.52 -5.28 23.43
N GLN A 93 7.89 -4.36 24.17
CA GLN A 93 6.45 -4.40 24.47
C GLN A 93 5.59 -3.64 23.45
N ALA A 94 6.20 -2.81 22.59
CA ALA A 94 5.47 -1.92 21.70
C ALA A 94 4.51 -2.69 20.79
N PHE A 95 4.99 -3.75 20.13
CA PHE A 95 4.21 -4.56 19.20
C PHE A 95 2.95 -5.17 19.82
N ARG A 96 3.04 -5.66 21.06
CA ARG A 96 1.89 -6.18 21.80
C ARG A 96 0.91 -5.06 22.14
N LYS A 97 1.42 -3.93 22.65
CA LYS A 97 0.61 -2.78 23.05
C LYS A 97 -0.14 -2.15 21.88
N LEU A 98 0.44 -2.15 20.67
CA LEU A 98 -0.27 -1.74 19.46
C LEU A 98 -1.54 -2.58 19.23
N GLN A 99 -1.51 -3.89 19.52
CA GLN A 99 -2.66 -4.79 19.34
C GLN A 99 -3.78 -4.58 20.39
N GLU A 100 -3.50 -3.87 21.49
CA GLU A 100 -4.51 -3.53 22.50
C GLU A 100 -5.53 -2.52 21.94
N ILE A 101 -5.14 -1.70 20.94
CA ILE A 101 -6.01 -0.74 20.27
C ILE A 101 -6.69 -1.40 19.05
N LYS A 102 -8.03 -1.40 19.07
CA LYS A 102 -8.85 -1.91 17.98
C LYS A 102 -8.83 -0.96 16.77
N ASN A 103 -8.95 -1.53 15.57
CA ASN A 103 -8.94 -0.79 14.30
C ASN A 103 -7.67 0.07 14.14
N ASN A 104 -7.74 1.19 13.41
CA ASN A 104 -6.63 2.13 13.24
C ASN A 104 -5.37 1.48 12.66
N GLN A 105 -5.57 0.62 11.64
CA GLN A 105 -4.48 -0.20 11.10
C GLN A 105 -3.41 0.64 10.41
N THR A 106 -3.77 1.79 9.85
CA THR A 106 -2.83 2.72 9.22
C THR A 106 -1.96 3.39 10.26
N ALA A 107 -2.57 3.96 11.31
CA ALA A 107 -1.83 4.56 12.41
C ALA A 107 -0.90 3.56 13.11
N LYS A 108 -1.40 2.35 13.39
CA LYS A 108 -0.59 1.28 14.02
C LYS A 108 0.50 0.76 13.09
N GLY A 109 0.22 0.60 11.80
CA GLY A 109 1.20 0.16 10.81
C GLY A 109 2.34 1.15 10.65
N ALA A 110 2.05 2.45 10.63
CA ALA A 110 3.10 3.47 10.61
C ALA A 110 3.93 3.47 11.90
N LEU A 111 3.33 3.29 13.08
CA LEU A 111 4.10 3.14 14.32
C LEU A 111 4.97 1.89 14.32
N ASP A 112 4.45 0.76 13.86
CA ASP A 112 5.19 -0.50 13.73
C ASP A 112 6.44 -0.31 12.84
N MET A 113 6.25 0.28 11.65
CA MET A 113 7.33 0.59 10.73
C MET A 113 8.34 1.59 11.32
N ALA A 114 7.88 2.64 12.00
CA ALA A 114 8.75 3.63 12.63
C ALA A 114 9.58 3.02 13.77
N VAL A 115 9.00 2.12 14.57
CA VAL A 115 9.73 1.36 15.60
C VAL A 115 10.79 0.45 14.96
N HIS A 116 10.47 -0.25 13.87
CA HIS A 116 11.45 -1.06 13.16
C HIS A 116 12.57 -0.22 12.53
N SER A 117 12.26 0.97 11.99
CA SER A 117 13.25 1.93 11.52
C SER A 117 14.18 2.38 12.65
N ALA A 118 13.65 2.69 13.84
CA ALA A 118 14.45 3.09 14.99
C ALA A 118 15.33 1.95 15.52
N LEU A 119 14.80 0.72 15.54
CA LEU A 119 15.56 -0.46 15.90
C LEU A 119 16.67 -0.77 14.90
N ALA A 120 16.46 -0.55 13.60
CA ALA A 120 17.53 -0.69 12.61
C ALA A 120 18.70 0.25 12.93
N GLN A 121 18.40 1.51 13.26
CA GLN A 121 19.42 2.48 13.69
C GLN A 121 20.11 2.06 15.00
N HIS A 122 19.37 1.58 15.99
CA HIS A 122 19.93 1.05 17.25
C HIS A 122 20.97 -0.03 17.01
N PHE A 123 20.73 -0.92 16.05
CA PHE A 123 21.68 -1.97 15.66
C PHE A 123 22.79 -1.51 14.72
N GLY A 124 22.84 -0.22 14.34
CA GLY A 124 23.79 0.30 13.34
C GLY A 124 23.58 -0.30 11.95
N GLN A 125 22.35 -0.68 11.60
CA GLN A 125 21.99 -1.39 10.37
C GLN A 125 21.07 -0.54 9.50
N SER A 126 21.15 -0.75 8.18
CA SER A 126 20.06 -0.32 7.29
C SER A 126 18.80 -1.12 7.62
N LEU A 127 17.61 -0.53 7.40
CA LEU A 127 16.34 -1.23 7.63
C LEU A 127 16.26 -2.55 6.84
N ARG A 128 16.76 -2.56 5.60
CA ARG A 128 16.91 -3.77 4.78
C ARG A 128 17.64 -4.90 5.52
N THR A 129 18.82 -4.59 6.06
CA THR A 129 19.66 -5.56 6.77
C THR A 129 18.98 -6.02 8.05
N TYR A 130 18.37 -5.08 8.77
CA TYR A 130 17.64 -5.36 9.99
C TYR A 130 16.45 -6.31 9.77
N LEU A 131 15.70 -6.13 8.68
CA LEU A 131 14.58 -6.98 8.27
C LEU A 131 15.02 -8.29 7.58
N GLY A 132 16.32 -8.47 7.33
CA GLY A 132 16.85 -9.69 6.70
C GLY A 132 16.53 -9.84 5.21
N THR A 133 16.32 -8.74 4.48
CA THR A 133 16.01 -8.79 3.05
C THR A 133 17.20 -9.31 2.23
N THR A 134 16.98 -10.36 1.43
CA THR A 134 18.00 -10.98 0.57
C THR A 134 18.05 -10.43 -0.85
N MET A 135 16.97 -9.78 -1.32
CA MET A 135 16.91 -9.23 -2.67
C MET A 135 17.52 -7.83 -2.73
N ASP A 136 18.33 -7.56 -3.76
CA ASP A 136 18.90 -6.23 -4.04
C ASP A 136 18.00 -5.37 -4.93
N ARG A 137 17.09 -6.01 -5.68
CA ARG A 137 16.20 -5.36 -6.65
C ARG A 137 14.85 -6.05 -6.64
N ILE A 138 13.80 -5.26 -6.83
CA ILE A 138 12.44 -5.75 -7.05
C ILE A 138 11.91 -5.14 -8.35
N ARG A 139 11.11 -5.92 -9.08
CA ARG A 139 10.44 -5.42 -10.28
C ARG A 139 9.30 -4.51 -9.85
N VAL A 140 9.26 -3.31 -10.40
CA VAL A 140 8.20 -2.33 -10.12
C VAL A 140 7.00 -2.59 -11.03
N SER A 141 5.80 -2.49 -10.46
CA SER A 141 4.54 -2.43 -11.19
C SER A 141 4.08 -0.98 -11.28
N TYR A 142 3.63 -0.57 -12.46
CA TYR A 142 3.08 0.77 -12.67
C TYR A 142 1.55 0.72 -12.69
N ILE A 143 0.90 1.63 -11.97
CA ILE A 143 -0.56 1.76 -11.97
C ILE A 143 -0.97 2.57 -13.19
N LEU A 144 -1.61 1.90 -14.15
CA LEU A 144 -2.23 2.53 -15.29
C LEU A 144 -3.66 2.91 -14.90
N GLY A 145 -3.86 4.20 -14.61
CA GLY A 145 -5.14 4.74 -14.15
C GLY A 145 -6.21 4.78 -15.26
N ILE A 146 -7.42 5.15 -14.87
CA ILE A 146 -8.54 5.31 -15.81
C ILE A 146 -8.47 6.71 -16.43
N GLY A 147 -8.56 6.80 -17.77
CA GLY A 147 -8.55 8.05 -18.52
C GLY A 147 -8.88 7.84 -19.99
N GLU A 148 -8.69 8.88 -20.79
CA GLU A 148 -8.86 8.81 -22.25
C GLU A 148 -7.91 7.78 -22.87
N ARG A 149 -8.42 6.99 -23.83
CA ARG A 149 -7.72 5.86 -24.44
C ARG A 149 -6.31 6.22 -24.91
N GLU A 150 -6.18 7.31 -25.67
CA GLU A 150 -4.90 7.77 -26.22
C GLU A 150 -3.91 8.16 -25.11
N SER A 151 -4.38 8.86 -24.08
CA SER A 151 -3.56 9.28 -22.94
C SER A 151 -3.04 8.07 -22.15
N VAL A 152 -3.90 7.08 -21.93
CA VAL A 152 -3.55 5.83 -21.23
C VAL A 152 -2.50 5.03 -22.01
N LEU A 153 -2.64 4.91 -23.33
CA LEU A 153 -1.67 4.21 -24.17
C LEU A 153 -0.32 4.95 -24.24
N ALA A 154 -0.36 6.28 -24.37
CA ALA A 154 0.84 7.12 -24.34
C ALA A 154 1.59 6.98 -23.01
N GLU A 155 0.85 6.95 -21.90
CA GLU A 155 1.42 6.73 -20.57
C GLU A 155 2.05 5.33 -20.43
N ALA A 156 1.37 4.29 -20.93
CA ALA A 156 1.91 2.93 -20.93
C ALA A 156 3.21 2.82 -21.74
N GLN A 157 3.26 3.46 -22.92
CA GLN A 157 4.47 3.54 -23.76
C GLN A 157 5.59 4.26 -23.02
N ARG A 158 5.31 5.43 -22.42
CA ARG A 158 6.27 6.24 -21.67
C ARG A 158 6.92 5.43 -20.54
N VAL A 159 6.15 4.68 -19.75
CA VAL A 159 6.70 3.90 -18.64
C VAL A 159 7.43 2.63 -19.12
N PHE A 160 7.01 2.05 -20.23
CA PHE A 160 7.73 0.94 -20.87
C PHE A 160 9.14 1.38 -21.30
N GLU A 161 9.27 2.56 -21.90
CA GLU A 161 10.56 3.16 -22.28
C GLU A 161 11.45 3.46 -21.05
N GLN A 162 10.84 3.73 -19.89
CA GLN A 162 11.53 3.91 -18.61
C GLN A 162 11.92 2.57 -17.93
N GLY A 163 11.64 1.43 -18.56
CA GLY A 163 12.04 0.11 -18.07
C GLY A 163 10.96 -0.63 -17.26
N VAL A 164 9.74 -0.10 -17.15
CA VAL A 164 8.62 -0.82 -16.53
C VAL A 164 8.23 -2.02 -17.39
N ARG A 165 8.03 -3.17 -16.73
CA ARG A 165 7.64 -4.44 -17.39
C ARG A 165 6.40 -5.08 -16.76
N VAL A 166 5.72 -4.36 -15.87
CA VAL A 166 4.46 -4.78 -15.24
C VAL A 166 3.52 -3.59 -15.17
N LEU A 167 2.32 -3.74 -15.73
CA LEU A 167 1.24 -2.75 -15.61
C LEU A 167 0.09 -3.35 -14.79
N LYS A 168 -0.34 -2.59 -13.78
CA LYS A 168 -1.62 -2.74 -13.09
C LYS A 168 -2.66 -1.90 -13.84
N VAL A 169 -3.50 -2.53 -14.64
CA VAL A 169 -4.56 -1.85 -15.40
C VAL A 169 -5.78 -1.66 -14.50
N LYS A 170 -6.19 -0.41 -14.25
CA LYS A 170 -7.45 -0.14 -13.56
C LYS A 170 -8.62 -0.41 -14.51
N VAL A 171 -9.57 -1.23 -14.08
CA VAL A 171 -10.74 -1.66 -14.86
C VAL A 171 -12.03 -1.48 -14.05
N GLY A 172 -13.18 -1.76 -14.65
CA GLY A 172 -14.45 -1.88 -13.94
C GLY A 172 -15.45 -0.75 -14.16
N ARG A 173 -15.21 0.16 -15.10
CA ARG A 173 -16.23 1.14 -15.54
C ARG A 173 -17.02 0.62 -16.73
N ASP A 174 -16.33 0.01 -17.68
CA ASP A 174 -16.90 -0.67 -18.84
C ASP A 174 -15.95 -1.80 -19.25
N TRP A 175 -16.29 -3.02 -18.85
CA TRP A 175 -15.44 -4.19 -19.08
C TRP A 175 -15.16 -4.46 -20.54
N GLN A 176 -16.09 -4.11 -21.45
CA GLN A 176 -15.85 -4.33 -22.88
C GLN A 176 -14.75 -3.38 -23.38
N SER A 177 -14.82 -2.10 -23.01
CA SER A 177 -13.76 -1.12 -23.30
C SER A 177 -12.45 -1.52 -22.63
N ASP A 178 -12.50 -1.97 -21.36
CA ASP A 178 -11.32 -2.38 -20.61
C ASP A 178 -10.59 -3.56 -21.26
N LEU A 179 -11.33 -4.58 -21.73
CA LEU A 179 -10.75 -5.72 -22.46
C LEU A 179 -10.12 -5.29 -23.79
N ALA A 180 -10.77 -4.38 -24.53
CA ALA A 180 -10.18 -3.82 -25.75
C ALA A 180 -8.86 -3.07 -25.46
N LEU A 181 -8.77 -2.36 -24.32
CA LEU A 181 -7.52 -1.70 -23.92
C LEU A 181 -6.41 -2.71 -23.63
N ILE A 182 -6.76 -3.81 -22.95
CA ILE A 182 -5.83 -4.89 -22.64
C ILE A 182 -5.29 -5.51 -23.94
N ASP A 183 -6.13 -5.74 -24.95
CA ASP A 183 -5.71 -6.24 -26.25
C ASP A 183 -4.74 -5.30 -26.97
N GLU A 184 -5.00 -4.00 -26.93
CA GLU A 184 -4.11 -3.00 -27.52
C GLU A 184 -2.76 -2.98 -26.78
N LEU A 185 -2.76 -2.99 -25.45
CA LEU A 185 -1.53 -3.09 -24.65
C LEU A 185 -0.76 -4.39 -24.95
N ARG A 186 -1.47 -5.51 -25.10
CA ARG A 186 -0.88 -6.80 -25.46
C ARG A 186 -0.28 -6.76 -26.87
N SER A 187 -0.95 -6.12 -27.82
CA SER A 187 -0.47 -5.95 -29.19
C SER A 187 0.77 -5.06 -29.26
N LEU A 188 0.81 -3.98 -28.47
CA LEU A 188 1.93 -3.04 -28.44
C LEU A 188 3.19 -3.64 -27.80
N PHE A 189 3.04 -4.33 -26.68
CA PHE A 189 4.19 -4.76 -25.86
C PHE A 189 4.49 -6.26 -25.91
N GLY A 190 3.56 -7.08 -26.42
CA GLY A 190 3.68 -8.54 -26.45
C GLY A 190 3.94 -9.10 -25.05
N GLU A 191 4.72 -10.18 -24.99
CA GLU A 191 5.11 -10.85 -23.73
C GLU A 191 6.10 -10.05 -22.87
N GLN A 192 6.67 -8.96 -23.40
CA GLN A 192 7.61 -8.13 -22.65
C GLN A 192 6.94 -7.38 -21.49
N MET A 193 5.63 -7.14 -21.59
CA MET A 193 4.85 -6.48 -20.55
C MET A 193 3.90 -7.46 -19.87
N TRP A 194 4.01 -7.56 -18.55
CA TRP A 194 3.04 -8.29 -17.74
C TRP A 194 1.85 -7.37 -17.46
N LEU A 195 0.66 -7.89 -17.69
CA LEU A 195 -0.59 -7.17 -17.46
C LEU A 195 -1.37 -7.92 -16.37
N TYR A 196 -1.81 -7.19 -15.36
CA TYR A 196 -2.84 -7.65 -14.44
C TYR A 196 -3.83 -6.51 -14.21
N ALA A 197 -5.05 -6.86 -13.85
CA ALA A 197 -6.12 -5.91 -13.64
C ALA A 197 -6.37 -5.68 -12.14
N ASP A 198 -6.93 -4.53 -11.81
CA ASP A 198 -7.57 -4.26 -10.53
C ASP A 198 -8.92 -3.61 -10.77
N ALA A 199 -9.95 -4.36 -10.41
CA ALA A 199 -11.33 -4.01 -10.62
C ALA A 199 -11.90 -3.16 -9.49
N ASN A 200 -11.23 -3.08 -8.32
CA ASN A 200 -11.73 -2.41 -7.12
C ASN A 200 -13.23 -2.66 -6.88
N GLU A 201 -13.60 -3.94 -6.78
CA GLU A 201 -14.92 -4.39 -6.34
C GLU A 201 -16.07 -4.08 -7.32
N THR A 202 -15.77 -3.90 -8.61
CA THR A 202 -16.76 -3.45 -9.60
C THR A 202 -17.57 -4.56 -10.27
N LEU A 203 -17.16 -5.83 -10.18
CA LEU A 203 -17.92 -6.93 -10.76
C LEU A 203 -19.01 -7.43 -9.82
N SER A 204 -20.10 -7.92 -10.40
CA SER A 204 -21.06 -8.75 -9.67
C SER A 204 -20.69 -10.25 -9.73
N PRO A 205 -21.12 -11.06 -8.74
CA PRO A 205 -20.88 -12.51 -8.74
C PRO A 205 -21.40 -13.22 -10.00
N GLU A 206 -22.50 -12.73 -10.56
CA GLU A 206 -23.18 -13.31 -11.73
C GLU A 206 -22.32 -13.20 -13.01
N GLU A 207 -21.59 -12.10 -13.17
CA GLU A 207 -20.80 -11.83 -14.38
C GLU A 207 -19.30 -12.14 -14.22
N ALA A 208 -18.79 -12.15 -12.98
CA ALA A 208 -17.35 -12.21 -12.70
C ALA A 208 -16.67 -13.42 -13.34
N THR A 209 -17.23 -14.63 -13.22
CA THR A 209 -16.63 -15.83 -13.83
C THR A 209 -16.44 -15.69 -15.34
N THR A 210 -17.43 -15.14 -16.02
CA THR A 210 -17.41 -14.97 -17.48
C THR A 210 -16.39 -13.91 -17.89
N ILE A 211 -16.45 -12.74 -17.25
CA ILE A 211 -15.55 -11.63 -17.55
C ILE A 211 -14.09 -11.99 -17.24
N LEU A 212 -13.82 -12.64 -16.11
CA LEU A 212 -12.47 -13.07 -15.74
C LEU A 212 -11.90 -14.14 -16.68
N ARG A 213 -12.76 -15.02 -17.22
CA ARG A 213 -12.36 -15.96 -18.26
C ARG A 213 -11.93 -15.25 -19.53
N HIS A 214 -12.71 -14.29 -20.01
CA HIS A 214 -12.35 -13.50 -21.19
C HIS A 214 -11.07 -12.70 -20.94
N ALA A 215 -10.97 -12.01 -19.80
CA ALA A 215 -9.75 -11.32 -19.37
C ALA A 215 -8.49 -12.20 -19.47
N ARG A 216 -8.59 -13.48 -19.07
CA ARG A 216 -7.49 -14.45 -19.22
C ARG A 216 -7.14 -14.73 -20.67
N GLU A 217 -8.15 -14.87 -21.55
CA GLU A 217 -7.96 -15.09 -22.99
C GLU A 217 -7.28 -13.90 -23.67
N HIS A 218 -7.52 -12.67 -23.19
CA HIS A 218 -6.83 -11.44 -23.59
C HIS A 218 -5.41 -11.31 -22.96
N GLY A 219 -4.97 -12.31 -22.19
CA GLY A 219 -3.62 -12.38 -21.65
C GLY A 219 -3.41 -11.62 -20.33
N LEU A 220 -4.46 -11.30 -19.58
CA LEU A 220 -4.29 -10.88 -18.18
C LEU A 220 -3.81 -12.04 -17.33
N ARG A 221 -2.87 -11.77 -16.43
CA ARG A 221 -2.33 -12.79 -15.50
C ARG A 221 -3.26 -13.07 -14.34
N TYR A 222 -3.86 -12.03 -13.77
CA TYR A 222 -4.85 -12.11 -12.70
C TYR A 222 -5.66 -10.81 -12.64
N CYS A 223 -6.76 -10.85 -11.88
CA CYS A 223 -7.53 -9.68 -11.49
C CYS A 223 -7.53 -9.54 -9.97
N GLU A 224 -7.08 -8.39 -9.47
CA GLU A 224 -7.14 -7.99 -8.08
C GLU A 224 -8.56 -7.50 -7.75
N GLU A 225 -9.09 -7.92 -6.60
CA GLU A 225 -10.38 -7.48 -6.03
C GLU A 225 -11.53 -7.38 -7.05
N PRO A 226 -11.90 -8.49 -7.73
CA PRO A 226 -12.99 -8.48 -8.72
C PRO A 226 -14.35 -8.10 -8.09
N LEU A 227 -14.68 -8.71 -6.95
CA LEU A 227 -15.97 -8.57 -6.26
C LEU A 227 -15.84 -7.76 -4.97
N PRO A 228 -16.96 -7.18 -4.47
CA PRO A 228 -17.03 -6.58 -3.14
C PRO A 228 -16.42 -7.43 -2.03
N VAL A 229 -15.64 -6.81 -1.14
CA VAL A 229 -14.84 -7.52 -0.11
C VAL A 229 -15.69 -8.31 0.88
N GLU A 230 -16.95 -7.93 1.07
CA GLU A 230 -17.93 -8.60 1.93
C GLU A 230 -18.42 -9.94 1.35
N LEU A 231 -18.29 -10.16 0.04
CA LEU A 231 -18.76 -11.37 -0.65
C LEU A 231 -17.74 -12.52 -0.56
N ILE A 232 -17.41 -12.92 0.68
CA ILE A 232 -16.32 -13.86 0.97
C ILE A 232 -16.51 -15.21 0.25
N ARG A 233 -17.74 -15.72 0.17
CA ARG A 233 -18.03 -17.05 -0.41
C ARG A 233 -17.91 -17.02 -1.93
N GLU A 234 -18.43 -15.98 -2.54
CA GLU A 234 -18.42 -15.74 -3.97
C GLU A 234 -16.97 -15.51 -4.43
N ARG A 235 -16.19 -14.71 -3.69
CA ARG A 235 -14.76 -14.51 -3.93
C ARG A 235 -13.96 -15.81 -3.85
N ALA A 236 -14.29 -16.69 -2.91
CA ALA A 236 -13.63 -17.98 -2.78
C ALA A 236 -14.02 -18.98 -3.88
N ALA A 237 -15.11 -18.73 -4.62
CA ALA A 237 -15.61 -19.59 -5.68
C ALA A 237 -15.11 -19.19 -7.08
N LEU A 238 -14.50 -18.01 -7.24
CA LEU A 238 -13.85 -17.54 -8.47
C LEU A 238 -12.48 -18.21 -8.71
#